data_AF-A0A7L5XX58-F1
#
_entry.id   AF-A0A7L5XX58-F1
#
_cell.length_a   1.000
_cell.length_b   1.000
_cell.length_c   1.000
_cell.angle_alpha   90.00
_cell.angle_beta   90.00
_cell.angle_gamma   90.00
#
_symmetry.space_group_name_H-M   'P 1'
#
loop_
_entity.id
_entity.type
_entity.pdbx_description
1 polymer ?
#
loop_
_entity_poly.entity_id
_entity_poly.type
_entity_poly.pdbx_seq_one_letter_code
_entity_poly.pdbx_strand_id
1 'polypeptide(L)'
;MIHERVEKAILQDYATIYPSAHQVALRIERAAAKAVGAPWKPYDAFITELSNAIAARDHATVSDRLDLQPYYTFEDADNLALVARIEAGRIAHASRAQPMPGPSQADRPVCPPGGLAP
;
A
#
# COMPACT_ATOMS: atom_id res chain seq x y z
N MET A 1 14.02 15.93 -7.16
CA MET A 1 14.82 14.79 -7.64
C MET A 1 14.41 14.49 -9.10
N ILE A 2 15.29 13.97 -9.98
CA ILE A 2 15.01 13.87 -11.43
C ILE A 2 13.94 12.81 -11.72
N HIS A 3 13.95 11.71 -10.97
CA HIS A 3 12.96 10.64 -11.09
C HIS A 3 11.53 11.17 -10.92
N GLU A 4 11.23 11.99 -9.91
CA GLU A 4 9.88 12.52 -9.68
C GLU A 4 9.41 13.44 -10.81
N ARG A 5 10.29 14.28 -11.36
CA ARG A 5 9.94 15.16 -12.49
C ARG A 5 9.63 14.36 -13.75
N VAL A 6 10.42 13.33 -14.01
CA VAL A 6 10.24 12.45 -15.16
C VAL A 6 8.99 11.59 -15.00
N GLU A 7 8.75 11.02 -13.82
CA GLU A 7 7.57 10.22 -13.52
C GLU A 7 6.29 11.05 -13.73
N LYS A 8 6.25 12.27 -13.19
CA LYS A 8 5.11 13.19 -13.37
C LYS A 8 4.89 13.57 -14.83
N ALA A 9 5.95 13.92 -15.56
CA ALA A 9 5.83 14.26 -16.98
C ALA A 9 5.31 13.08 -17.80
N ILE A 10 5.78 11.85 -17.53
CA ILE A 10 5.32 10.66 -18.26
C ILE A 10 3.84 10.37 -17.94
N LEU A 11 3.43 10.50 -16.67
CA LEU A 11 2.04 10.34 -16.27
C LEU A 11 1.13 11.37 -16.96
N GLN A 12 1.57 12.61 -17.04
CA GLN A 12 0.79 13.72 -17.62
C GLN A 12 0.71 13.65 -19.15
N ASP A 13 1.84 13.48 -19.82
CA ASP A 13 1.93 13.64 -21.27
C ASP A 13 1.57 12.37 -22.04
N TYR A 14 1.72 11.20 -21.41
CA TYR A 14 1.55 9.90 -22.07
C TYR A 14 0.44 9.04 -21.46
N ALA A 15 -0.28 9.54 -20.44
CA ALA A 15 -1.37 8.84 -19.76
C ALA A 15 -1.03 7.38 -19.40
N THR A 16 0.23 7.12 -19.03
CA THR A 16 0.70 5.78 -18.70
C THR A 16 0.30 5.40 -17.28
N ILE A 17 0.31 4.11 -16.97
CA ILE A 17 0.17 3.64 -15.59
C ILE A 17 1.42 3.94 -14.76
N TYR A 18 1.23 4.23 -13.47
CA TYR A 18 2.29 4.55 -12.50
C TYR A 18 3.48 3.57 -12.52
N PRO A 19 3.30 2.23 -12.52
CA PRO A 19 4.44 1.31 -12.51
C PRO A 19 5.37 1.47 -13.72
N SER A 20 4.82 1.78 -14.90
CA SER A 20 5.60 1.98 -16.12
C SER A 20 6.35 3.31 -16.09
N ALA A 21 5.67 4.40 -15.69
CA ALA A 21 6.30 5.71 -15.53
C ALA A 21 7.47 5.65 -14.53
N HIS A 22 7.27 4.94 -13.42
CA HIS A 22 8.29 4.73 -12.38
C HIS A 22 9.54 4.02 -12.93
N GLN A 23 9.37 2.96 -13.71
CA GLN A 23 10.52 2.24 -14.30
C GLN A 23 11.31 3.10 -15.29
N VAL A 24 10.64 3.93 -16.08
CA VAL A 24 11.30 4.84 -17.01
C VAL A 24 12.06 5.92 -16.25
N ALA A 25 11.44 6.52 -15.23
CA ALA A 25 12.07 7.48 -14.34
C ALA A 25 13.34 6.92 -13.68
N LEU A 26 13.30 5.70 -13.14
CA LEU A 26 14.44 5.03 -12.52
C LEU A 26 15.60 4.82 -13.51
N ARG A 27 15.28 4.46 -14.76
CA ARG A 27 16.29 4.26 -15.82
C ARG A 27 16.95 5.57 -16.21
N ILE A 28 16.17 6.64 -16.34
CA ILE A 28 16.68 7.98 -16.66
C ILE A 28 17.55 8.51 -15.52
N GLU A 29 17.12 8.34 -14.27
CA GLU A 29 17.90 8.75 -13.11
C GLU A 29 19.24 8.00 -13.01
N ARG A 30 19.23 6.68 -13.23
CA ARG A 30 20.47 5.89 -13.30
C ARG A 30 21.41 6.36 -14.41
N ALA A 31 20.86 6.69 -15.58
CA ALA A 31 21.65 7.23 -16.69
C ALA A 31 22.24 8.61 -16.35
N ALA A 32 21.47 9.48 -15.68
CA ALA A 32 21.93 10.79 -15.23
C ALA A 32 23.03 10.67 -14.17
N ALA A 33 22.89 9.79 -13.18
CA ALA A 33 23.91 9.49 -12.19
C ALA A 33 25.22 9.03 -12.85
N LYS A 34 25.12 8.10 -13.83
CA LYS A 34 26.27 7.65 -14.61
C LYS A 34 26.93 8.80 -15.40
N ALA A 35 26.14 9.69 -16.01
CA ALA A 35 26.66 10.80 -16.81
C ALA A 35 27.47 11.81 -15.98
N VAL A 36 27.13 11.98 -14.70
CA VAL A 36 27.89 12.84 -13.76
C VAL A 36 29.00 12.09 -13.03
N GLY A 37 29.28 10.84 -13.39
CA GLY A 37 30.33 10.02 -12.77
C GLY A 37 29.96 9.47 -11.39
N ALA A 38 28.70 9.55 -10.98
CA ALA A 38 28.25 9.00 -9.71
C ALA A 38 27.97 7.49 -9.84
N PRO A 39 28.56 6.63 -8.98
CA PRO A 39 28.23 5.22 -8.94
C PRO A 39 26.77 5.03 -8.48
N TRP A 40 26.05 4.10 -9.13
CA TRP A 40 24.61 3.92 -8.88
C TRP A 40 24.28 3.58 -7.43
N LYS A 41 24.94 2.59 -6.82
CA LYS A 41 24.61 2.13 -5.47
C LYS A 41 24.70 3.23 -4.40
N PRO A 42 25.81 4.01 -4.31
CA PRO A 42 25.89 5.13 -3.36
C PRO A 42 24.87 6.23 -3.65
N TYR A 43 24.62 6.54 -4.92
CA TYR A 43 23.62 7.53 -5.31
C TYR A 43 22.21 7.11 -4.88
N ASP A 44 21.82 5.89 -5.21
CA ASP A 44 20.51 5.30 -4.89
C ASP A 44 20.28 5.26 -3.38
N ALA A 45 21.29 4.86 -2.59
CA ALA A 45 21.24 4.89 -1.14
C ALA A 45 21.03 6.31 -0.59
N PHE A 46 21.76 7.30 -1.11
CA PHE A 46 21.64 8.71 -0.72
C PHE A 46 20.25 9.29 -1.05
N ILE A 47 19.74 9.04 -2.26
CA ILE A 47 18.39 9.47 -2.66
C ILE A 47 17.32 8.78 -1.81
N THR A 48 17.49 7.49 -1.50
CA THR A 48 16.58 6.74 -0.62
C THR A 48 16.56 7.33 0.79
N GLU A 49 17.73 7.62 1.36
CA GLU A 49 17.85 8.27 2.67
C GLU A 49 17.15 9.63 2.70
N LEU A 50 17.41 10.49 1.71
CA LEU A 50 16.75 11.78 1.58
C LEU A 50 15.22 11.65 1.46
N SER A 51 14.75 10.68 0.67
CA SER A 51 13.33 10.42 0.47
C SER A 51 12.66 9.99 1.77
N ASN A 52 13.30 9.10 2.53
CA ASN A 52 12.83 8.67 3.85
C ASN A 52 12.83 9.84 4.84
N ALA A 53 13.87 10.67 4.83
CA ALA A 53 13.96 11.84 5.70
C ALA A 53 12.89 12.89 5.38
N ILE A 54 12.48 13.03 4.12
CA ILE A 54 11.36 13.89 3.72
C ILE A 54 10.02 13.26 4.13
N ALA A 55 9.84 11.97 3.87
CA ALA A 55 8.61 11.24 4.22
C ALA A 55 8.37 11.15 5.73
N ALA A 56 9.43 11.14 6.53
CA ALA A 56 9.36 11.14 7.99
C ALA A 56 9.08 12.53 8.59
N ARG A 57 9.04 13.61 7.78
CA ARG A 57 8.70 14.94 8.28
C ARG A 57 7.24 14.94 8.69
N ASP A 58 6.99 15.34 9.93
CA ASP A 58 5.63 15.52 10.41
C ASP A 58 4.99 16.70 9.66
N HIS A 59 3.93 16.42 8.91
CA HIS A 59 3.12 17.43 8.23
C HIS A 59 2.10 18.04 9.20
N ALA A 60 2.53 18.32 10.43
CA ALA A 60 1.68 18.80 11.53
C ALA A 60 1.07 20.20 11.28
N THR A 61 1.55 20.92 10.26
CA THR A 61 1.06 22.25 9.92
C THR A 61 0.80 22.32 8.42
N VAL A 62 -0.41 21.92 8.04
CA VAL A 62 -0.98 22.27 6.74
C VAL A 62 -1.68 23.62 6.87
N SER A 63 -1.77 24.38 5.79
CA SER A 63 -2.52 25.65 5.82
C SER A 63 -4.00 25.38 6.11
N ASP A 64 -4.64 26.25 6.90
CA ASP A 64 -6.11 26.22 7.11
C ASP A 64 -6.91 26.37 5.81
N ARG A 65 -6.25 26.83 4.73
CA ARG A 65 -6.81 26.95 3.39
C ARG A 65 -6.54 25.74 2.50
N LEU A 66 -5.87 24.70 3.02
CA LEU A 66 -5.67 23.47 2.27
C LEU A 66 -7.03 22.81 2.06
N ASP A 67 -7.40 22.65 0.80
CA ASP A 67 -8.58 21.90 0.44
C ASP A 67 -8.37 20.42 0.82
N LEU A 68 -9.08 19.99 1.87
CA LEU A 68 -9.09 18.61 2.35
C LEU A 68 -10.17 17.78 1.65
N GLN A 69 -10.89 18.34 0.67
CA GLN A 69 -11.83 17.57 -0.12
C GLN A 69 -11.08 16.42 -0.80
N PRO A 70 -11.52 15.16 -0.62
CA PRO A 70 -10.98 14.05 -1.38
C PRO A 70 -11.14 14.35 -2.87
N TYR A 71 -10.03 14.44 -3.59
CA TYR A 71 -10.07 14.64 -5.04
C TYR A 71 -10.58 13.37 -5.68
N TYR A 72 -11.77 13.46 -6.29
CA TYR A 72 -12.28 12.41 -7.16
C TYR A 72 -11.50 12.43 -8.48
N THR A 73 -10.72 11.38 -8.73
CA THR A 73 -10.01 11.18 -9.99
C THR A 73 -10.88 10.45 -11.00
N PHE A 74 -10.49 10.50 -12.28
CA PHE A 74 -11.18 9.79 -13.36
C PHE A 74 -11.26 8.27 -13.11
N GLU A 75 -10.32 7.71 -12.34
CA GLU A 75 -10.24 6.28 -12.04
C GLU A 75 -11.06 5.90 -10.80
N ASP A 76 -11.53 6.87 -10.01
CA ASP A 76 -12.13 6.57 -8.71
C ASP A 76 -13.46 5.83 -8.83
N ALA A 77 -14.24 6.10 -9.88
CA ALA A 77 -15.46 5.35 -10.15
C ALA A 77 -15.16 3.86 -10.41
N ASP A 78 -14.13 3.58 -11.20
CA ASP A 78 -13.71 2.21 -11.53
C ASP A 78 -13.06 1.53 -10.31
N ASN A 79 -12.25 2.26 -9.55
CA ASN A 79 -11.63 1.79 -8.32
C ASN A 79 -12.67 1.45 -7.25
N LEU A 80 -13.69 2.30 -7.05
CA LEU A 80 -14.80 2.04 -6.14
C LEU A 80 -15.61 0.81 -6.57
N ALA A 81 -15.88 0.66 -7.87
CA ALA A 81 -16.57 -0.51 -8.41
C ALA A 81 -15.74 -1.80 -8.23
N LEU A 82 -14.42 -1.72 -8.41
CA LEU A 82 -13.50 -2.83 -8.19
C LEU A 82 -13.47 -3.24 -6.71
N VAL A 83 -13.35 -2.28 -5.79
CA VAL A 83 -13.36 -2.53 -4.34
C VAL A 83 -14.67 -3.20 -3.92
N ALA A 84 -15.82 -2.67 -4.36
CA ALA A 84 -17.12 -3.25 -4.06
C ALA A 84 -17.25 -4.71 -4.52
N ARG A 85 -16.72 -5.03 -5.72
CA ARG A 85 -16.67 -6.41 -6.22
C ARG A 85 -15.78 -7.32 -5.38
N ILE A 86 -14.61 -6.84 -4.95
CA ILE A 86 -13.70 -7.61 -4.09
C ILE A 86 -14.38 -7.90 -2.75
N GLU A 87 -15.04 -6.92 -2.15
CA GLU A 87 -15.76 -7.10 -0.89
C GLU A 87 -16.91 -8.10 -1.02
N ALA A 88 -17.72 -7.98 -2.07
CA ALA A 88 -18.78 -8.94 -2.37
C ALA A 88 -18.24 -10.37 -2.55
N GLY A 89 -17.12 -10.52 -3.28
CA GLY A 89 -16.45 -11.80 -3.45
C GLY A 89 -15.86 -12.38 -2.15
N ARG A 90 -15.34 -11.52 -1.26
CA ARG A 90 -14.83 -11.91 0.05
C ARG A 90 -15.95 -12.38 0.98
N ILE A 91 -17.10 -11.71 0.96
CA ILE A 91 -18.31 -12.12 1.68
C ILE A 91 -18.80 -13.47 1.15
N ALA A 92 -18.87 -13.65 -0.17
CA ALA A 92 -19.27 -14.90 -0.80
C ALA A 92 -18.32 -16.06 -0.45
N HIS A 93 -17.00 -15.82 -0.43
CA HIS A 93 -16.02 -16.82 -0.02
C HIS A 93 -16.14 -17.17 1.47
N ALA A 94 -16.33 -16.18 2.35
CA ALA A 94 -16.52 -16.40 3.78
C ALA A 94 -17.80 -17.18 4.09
N SER A 95 -18.88 -16.96 3.35
CA SER A 95 -20.14 -17.69 3.49
C SER A 95 -20.12 -19.09 2.86
N ARG A 96 -19.13 -19.39 2.00
CA ARG A 96 -18.90 -20.72 1.41
C ARG A 96 -17.93 -21.58 2.22
N ALA A 97 -17.16 -20.98 3.13
CA ALA A 97 -16.39 -21.73 4.11
C ALA A 97 -17.38 -22.45 5.05
N GLN A 98 -17.47 -23.78 4.93
CA GLN A 98 -18.31 -24.57 5.83
C GLN A 98 -17.86 -24.31 7.28
N PRO A 99 -18.79 -24.17 8.25
CA PRO A 99 -18.39 -24.16 9.64
C PRO A 99 -17.66 -25.48 9.91
N MET A 100 -16.44 -25.38 10.42
CA MET A 100 -15.69 -26.55 10.89
C MET A 100 -16.63 -27.37 11.78
N PRO A 101 -16.78 -28.69 11.56
CA PRO A 101 -17.62 -29.50 12.42
C PRO A 101 -17.16 -29.31 13.86
N GLY A 102 -18.06 -28.79 14.70
CA GLY A 102 -17.79 -28.60 16.11
C GLY A 102 -17.36 -29.94 16.73
N PRO A 103 -16.47 -29.92 17.74
CA PRO A 103 -15.99 -31.16 18.35
C PRO A 103 -17.18 -32.00 18.82
N SER A 104 -17.21 -33.27 18.40
CA SER A 104 -18.21 -34.26 18.81
C SER A 104 -18.33 -34.27 20.34
N GLN A 105 -19.56 -34.24 20.84
CA GLN A 105 -19.88 -34.24 22.27
C GLN A 105 -19.40 -35.50 23.01
N ALA A 106 -18.86 -36.50 22.29
CA ALA A 106 -18.37 -37.77 22.83
C ALA A 106 -17.04 -37.66 23.60
N ASP A 107 -16.31 -36.55 23.51
CA ASP A 107 -14.97 -36.40 24.11
C ASP A 107 -14.88 -35.34 25.23
N ARG A 108 -15.99 -35.02 25.89
CA ARG A 108 -15.94 -34.12 27.06
C ARG A 108 -15.37 -34.87 28.27
N PRO A 109 -14.20 -34.48 28.82
CA PRO A 109 -13.74 -35.03 30.08
C PRO A 109 -14.72 -34.62 31.19
N VAL A 110 -15.24 -35.60 31.91
CA VAL A 110 -16.05 -35.40 33.11
C VAL A 110 -15.15 -34.81 34.18
N CYS A 111 -15.30 -33.52 34.49
CA CYS A 111 -14.66 -32.94 35.67
C CYS A 111 -15.21 -33.63 36.93
N PRO A 112 -14.37 -34.10 37.85
CA PRO A 112 -14.85 -34.66 39.10
C PRO A 112 -15.48 -33.57 39.97
N PRO A 113 -16.51 -33.89 40.78
CA PRO A 113 -17.15 -32.91 41.65
C PRO A 113 -16.13 -32.44 42.70
N GLY A 114 -15.85 -31.13 42.68
CA GLY A 114 -14.95 -30.48 43.62
C GLY A 114 -15.44 -30.68 45.05
N GLY A 115 -14.62 -31.31 45.88
CA GLY A 115 -14.83 -31.39 47.32
C GLY A 115 -14.65 -30.02 47.95
N LEU A 116 -15.70 -29.54 48.62
CA LEU A 116 -15.62 -28.54 49.68
C LEU A 116 -14.91 -29.16 50.89
N ALA A 117 -13.85 -28.54 51.38
CA ALA A 117 -13.47 -28.57 52.80
C ALA A 117 -12.44 -27.45 53.09
N PRO A 118 -12.21 -27.08 54.35
CA PRO A 118 -12.66 -25.84 54.99
C PRO A 118 -11.57 -24.77 55.16
#